data_AF-A0A542EDE8-F1
#
_entry.id   AF-A0A542EDE8-F1
#
_cell.length_a   1.000
_cell.length_b   1.000
_cell.length_c   1.000
_cell.angle_alpha   90.00
_cell.angle_beta   90.00
_cell.angle_gamma   90.00
#
_symmetry.space_group_name_H-M   'P 1'
#
loop_
_entity.id
_entity.type
_entity.pdbx_description
1 polymer ?
#
loop_
_entity_poly.entity_id
_entity_poly.type
_entity_poly.pdbx_seq_one_letter_code
_entity_poly.pdbx_strand_id
1 'polypeptide(L)'
;MSFEFTGAYRCRVSDVHAAVAQLARLPQVPQAVDAAREACTALRWHPALRRRIPEASAESRVRGATASAALDGAQMSVTLVRDVFRGARRLPEHPDPVERTIGAALRATAEAEHVRAMVTSAPRQALARLHVAAMADLLPPDQVGRPRTGSEDSREMLELGPAPSASDAGERLTQLCELLQGSAHLPTVVVAAIVHAELVAARPFVHGNALVARAFERALVWGSGLDPTGVAVPEQAHHSMETDYHGGLAAYASGDPQGVRLWILHEATALTRAAGAGHDVCDAVLAGRLTSPPSASLDSRPTQE
;
A
#
# COMPACT_ATOMS: atom_id res chain seq x y z
N MET A 1 5.06 -42.39 13.00
CA MET A 1 3.98 -41.77 12.21
C MET A 1 4.60 -40.63 11.42
N SER A 2 4.97 -40.93 10.19
CA SER A 2 5.54 -39.95 9.25
C SER A 2 4.39 -39.14 8.66
N PHE A 3 4.46 -37.82 8.79
CA PHE A 3 3.43 -36.88 8.33
C PHE A 3 3.40 -36.82 6.79
N GLU A 4 2.38 -37.41 6.17
CA GLU A 4 2.02 -37.23 4.75
C GLU A 4 1.27 -35.90 4.52
N PHE A 5 1.81 -34.77 4.98
CA PHE A 5 1.22 -33.44 4.73
C PHE A 5 1.82 -32.71 3.51
N THR A 6 2.80 -33.31 2.84
CA THR A 6 3.67 -32.60 1.88
C THR A 6 3.19 -32.64 0.43
N GLY A 7 2.31 -33.58 0.07
CA GLY A 7 1.91 -33.82 -1.33
C GLY A 7 0.88 -32.82 -1.86
N ALA A 8 -0.26 -32.68 -1.16
CA ALA A 8 -1.35 -31.79 -1.57
C ALA A 8 -0.98 -30.30 -1.44
N TYR A 9 -0.22 -29.94 -0.39
CA TYR A 9 0.29 -28.57 -0.21
C TYR A 9 1.31 -28.18 -1.28
N ARG A 10 2.23 -29.07 -1.68
CA ARG A 10 3.15 -28.81 -2.81
C ARG A 10 2.43 -28.69 -4.15
N CYS A 11 1.39 -29.48 -4.40
CA CYS A 11 0.57 -29.36 -5.61
C CYS A 11 -0.08 -27.97 -5.67
N ARG A 12 -0.75 -27.55 -4.59
CA ARG A 12 -1.44 -26.25 -4.51
C ARG A 12 -0.48 -25.04 -4.55
N VAL A 13 0.69 -25.14 -3.91
CA VAL A 13 1.73 -24.09 -3.96
C VAL A 13 2.31 -23.95 -5.37
N SER A 14 2.48 -25.06 -6.11
CA SER A 14 2.90 -25.01 -7.52
C SER A 14 1.87 -24.29 -8.39
N ASP A 15 0.59 -24.43 -8.08
CA ASP A 15 -0.51 -23.90 -8.90
C ASP A 15 -0.62 -22.37 -8.82
N VAL A 16 -0.51 -21.76 -7.64
CA VAL A 16 -0.63 -20.29 -7.48
C VAL A 16 0.54 -19.57 -8.16
N HIS A 17 1.78 -20.05 -7.98
CA HIS A 17 2.95 -19.45 -8.64
C HIS A 17 2.89 -19.63 -10.16
N ALA A 18 2.44 -20.79 -10.64
CA ALA A 18 2.25 -21.05 -12.07
C ALA A 18 1.18 -20.12 -12.67
N ALA A 19 0.07 -19.90 -11.95
CA ALA A 19 -0.97 -18.97 -12.37
C ALA A 19 -0.43 -17.53 -12.52
N VAL A 20 0.29 -17.02 -11.51
CA VAL A 20 0.89 -15.68 -11.60
C VAL A 20 1.96 -15.59 -12.70
N ALA A 21 2.73 -16.66 -12.93
CA ALA A 21 3.67 -16.73 -14.04
C ALA A 21 2.98 -16.69 -15.42
N GLN A 22 1.76 -17.23 -15.54
CA GLN A 22 0.95 -17.11 -16.75
C GLN A 22 0.40 -15.69 -16.92
N LEU A 23 -0.07 -15.06 -15.84
CA LEU A 23 -0.53 -13.66 -15.85
C LEU A 23 0.56 -12.70 -16.33
N ALA A 24 1.81 -12.94 -15.92
CA ALA A 24 2.98 -12.17 -16.37
C ALA A 24 3.25 -12.23 -17.88
N ARG A 25 2.66 -13.19 -18.60
CA ARG A 25 2.81 -13.39 -20.06
C ARG A 25 1.60 -12.90 -20.85
N LEU A 26 0.59 -12.34 -20.18
CA LEU A 26 -0.58 -11.80 -20.86
C LEU A 26 -0.18 -10.66 -21.81
N PRO A 27 -0.97 -10.42 -22.87
CA PRO A 27 -0.70 -9.36 -23.83
C PRO A 27 -0.45 -8.01 -23.13
N GLN A 28 0.57 -7.27 -23.60
CA GLN A 28 1.06 -5.98 -23.06
C GLN A 28 1.67 -6.01 -21.65
N VAL A 29 1.46 -7.05 -20.84
CA VAL A 29 2.00 -7.12 -19.47
C VAL A 29 3.53 -7.09 -19.44
N PRO A 30 4.28 -7.87 -20.25
CA PRO A 30 5.75 -7.82 -20.25
C PRO A 30 6.30 -6.40 -20.51
N GLN A 31 5.76 -5.71 -21.51
CA GLN A 31 6.20 -4.35 -21.87
C GLN A 31 5.89 -3.34 -20.74
N ALA A 32 4.72 -3.45 -20.11
CA ALA A 32 4.35 -2.57 -18.99
C ALA A 32 5.24 -2.82 -17.76
N VAL A 33 5.54 -4.09 -17.47
CA VAL A 33 6.47 -4.48 -16.40
C VAL A 33 7.88 -3.94 -16.65
N ASP A 34 8.35 -4.01 -17.89
CA ASP A 34 9.66 -3.46 -18.29
C ASP A 34 9.70 -1.94 -18.10
N ALA A 35 8.68 -1.21 -18.54
CA ALA A 35 8.58 0.23 -18.36
C ALA A 35 8.61 0.66 -16.88
N ALA A 36 7.87 -0.05 -16.02
CA ALA A 36 7.89 0.22 -14.57
C ALA A 36 9.29 -0.02 -13.96
N ARG A 37 9.97 -1.11 -14.38
CA ARG A 37 11.33 -1.43 -13.91
C ARG A 37 12.34 -0.38 -14.36
N GLU A 38 12.26 0.06 -15.61
CA GLU A 38 13.12 1.10 -16.17
C GLU A 38 12.93 2.43 -15.45
N ALA A 39 11.67 2.83 -15.17
CA ALA A 39 11.37 4.04 -14.43
C ALA A 39 11.93 4.02 -13.00
N CYS A 40 11.73 2.92 -12.25
CA CYS A 40 12.31 2.77 -10.91
C CYS A 40 13.85 2.73 -10.94
N THR A 41 14.43 2.13 -11.99
CA THR A 41 15.89 2.14 -12.20
C THR A 41 16.39 3.56 -12.44
N ALA A 42 15.71 4.36 -13.25
CA ALA A 42 16.05 5.75 -13.49
C ALA A 42 15.98 6.58 -12.20
N LEU A 43 14.92 6.39 -11.39
CA LEU A 43 14.76 7.05 -10.09
C LEU A 43 15.95 6.77 -9.16
N ARG A 44 16.40 5.51 -9.07
CA ARG A 44 17.55 5.11 -8.24
C ARG A 44 18.81 5.95 -8.53
N TRP A 45 19.00 6.40 -9.77
CA TRP A 45 20.17 7.17 -10.19
C TRP A 45 19.99 8.69 -10.03
N HIS A 46 18.88 9.14 -9.45
CA HIS A 46 18.63 10.55 -9.24
C HIS A 46 19.70 11.21 -8.34
N PRO A 47 20.24 12.41 -8.67
CA PRO A 47 21.33 13.03 -7.92
C PRO A 47 21.10 13.20 -6.42
N ALA A 48 19.85 13.43 -6.00
CA ALA A 48 19.44 13.55 -4.59
C ALA A 48 19.80 12.31 -3.78
N LEU A 49 19.59 11.12 -4.37
CA LEU A 49 19.72 9.83 -3.69
C LEU A 49 21.17 9.42 -3.45
N ARG A 50 22.15 10.21 -3.89
CA ARG A 50 23.56 10.01 -3.50
C ARG A 50 23.84 10.38 -2.05
N ARG A 51 23.09 11.34 -1.48
CA ARG A 51 23.36 11.90 -0.14
C ARG A 51 22.12 12.22 0.69
N ARG A 52 20.92 12.14 0.08
CA ARG A 52 19.66 12.61 0.68
C ARG A 52 18.56 11.54 0.66
N ILE A 53 18.94 10.25 0.68
CA ILE A 53 17.96 9.15 0.71
C ILE A 53 17.04 9.26 1.94
N PRO A 54 17.53 9.51 3.17
CA PRO A 54 16.65 9.60 4.34
C PRO A 54 15.60 10.71 4.19
N GLU A 55 16.00 11.88 3.69
CA GLU A 55 15.11 13.02 3.48
C GLU A 55 14.09 12.76 2.36
N ALA A 56 14.52 12.18 1.24
CA ALA A 56 13.64 11.80 0.14
C ALA A 56 12.64 10.71 0.55
N SER A 57 13.10 9.68 1.27
CA SER A 57 12.21 8.61 1.74
C SER A 57 11.22 9.10 2.80
N ALA A 58 11.64 10.03 3.69
CA ALA A 58 10.73 10.67 4.64
C ALA A 58 9.65 11.50 3.93
N GLU A 59 10.02 12.34 2.96
CA GLU A 59 9.06 13.12 2.18
C GLU A 59 8.14 12.22 1.32
N SER A 60 8.66 11.15 0.73
CA SER A 60 7.88 10.14 0.01
C SER A 60 6.80 9.52 0.90
N ARG A 61 7.12 9.20 2.16
CA ARG A 61 6.14 8.70 3.13
C ARG A 61 5.07 9.73 3.49
N VAL A 62 5.42 11.01 3.63
CA VAL A 62 4.44 12.09 3.85
C VAL A 62 3.45 12.19 2.69
N ARG A 63 3.96 12.20 1.45
CA ARG A 63 3.10 12.25 0.25
C ARG A 63 2.26 10.99 0.08
N GLY A 64 2.86 9.84 0.35
CA GLY A 64 2.18 8.54 0.35
C GLY A 64 1.03 8.49 1.35
N ALA A 65 1.27 8.85 2.61
CA ALA A 65 0.21 8.88 3.62
C ALA A 65 -0.91 9.87 3.25
N THR A 66 -0.55 11.04 2.71
CA THR A 66 -1.53 12.03 2.23
C THR A 66 -2.42 11.45 1.12
N ALA A 67 -1.82 10.83 0.11
CA ALA A 67 -2.55 10.25 -1.01
C ALA A 67 -3.35 8.99 -0.61
N SER A 68 -2.80 8.17 0.29
CA SER A 68 -3.50 7.00 0.85
C SER A 68 -4.79 7.40 1.55
N ALA A 69 -4.73 8.45 2.39
CA ALA A 69 -5.91 8.94 3.08
C ALA A 69 -6.92 9.57 2.11
N ALA A 70 -6.44 10.27 1.08
CA ALA A 70 -7.31 10.86 0.07
C ALA A 70 -8.09 9.79 -0.72
N LEU A 71 -7.48 8.64 -1.02
CA LEU A 71 -8.15 7.47 -1.61
C LEU A 71 -9.23 6.85 -0.70
N ASP A 72 -9.18 7.12 0.60
CA ASP A 72 -10.23 6.76 1.57
C ASP A 72 -11.18 7.95 1.86
N GLY A 73 -11.16 8.98 1.01
CA GLY A 73 -12.02 10.17 1.11
C GLY A 73 -11.58 11.23 2.13
N ALA A 74 -10.42 11.07 2.76
CA ALA A 74 -9.90 11.99 3.77
C ALA A 74 -8.81 12.91 3.19
N GLN A 75 -9.21 14.12 2.81
CA GLN A 75 -8.30 15.10 2.22
C GLN A 75 -7.73 16.05 3.28
N MET A 76 -6.40 16.18 3.29
CA MET A 76 -5.66 17.17 4.08
C MET A 76 -4.48 17.67 3.26
N SER A 77 -4.10 18.94 3.41
CA SER A 77 -2.92 19.45 2.69
C SER A 77 -1.65 18.70 3.11
N VAL A 78 -0.78 18.40 2.13
CA VAL A 78 0.49 17.70 2.38
C VAL A 78 1.37 18.44 3.39
N THR A 79 1.27 19.78 3.47
CA THR A 79 1.95 20.59 4.49
C THR A 79 1.50 20.22 5.91
N LEU A 80 0.20 20.13 6.15
CA LEU A 80 -0.31 19.79 7.47
C LEU A 80 0.02 18.35 7.82
N VAL A 81 -0.09 17.43 6.86
CA VAL A 81 0.33 16.03 7.05
C VAL A 81 1.81 15.95 7.38
N ARG A 82 2.67 16.74 6.70
CA ARG A 82 4.11 16.85 7.00
C ARG A 82 4.36 17.33 8.43
N ASP A 83 3.62 18.34 8.89
CA ASP A 83 3.73 18.86 10.25
C ASP A 83 3.36 17.84 11.30
N VAL A 84 2.31 17.05 11.04
CA VAL A 84 1.93 15.93 11.91
C VAL A 84 3.01 14.84 11.89
N PHE A 85 3.47 14.44 10.71
CA PHE A 85 4.45 13.36 10.53
C PHE A 85 5.79 13.67 11.22
N ARG A 86 6.24 14.93 11.17
CA ARG A 86 7.48 15.39 11.84
C ARG A 86 7.29 15.76 13.32
N GLY A 87 6.08 15.64 13.86
CA GLY A 87 5.74 15.99 15.24
C GLY A 87 5.70 17.50 15.54
N ALA A 88 5.72 18.35 14.51
CA ALA A 88 5.55 19.81 14.66
C ALA A 88 4.10 20.18 14.99
N ARG A 89 3.15 19.31 14.63
CA ARG A 89 1.74 19.38 15.00
C ARG A 89 1.31 18.04 15.58
N ARG A 90 0.41 18.06 16.56
CA ARG A 90 -0.28 16.84 17.03
C ARG A 90 -1.70 16.83 16.46
N LEU A 91 -2.20 15.66 16.11
CA LEU A 91 -3.64 15.49 15.92
C LEU A 91 -4.36 15.70 17.26
N PRO A 92 -5.61 16.19 17.26
CA PRO A 92 -6.40 16.36 18.48
C PRO A 92 -6.56 15.05 19.25
N GLU A 93 -6.83 15.11 20.56
CA GLU A 93 -7.15 13.93 21.38
C GLU A 93 -8.45 13.24 20.92
N HIS A 94 -9.38 14.03 20.37
CA HIS A 94 -10.63 13.55 19.79
C HIS A 94 -10.70 13.95 18.31
N PRO A 95 -9.99 13.22 17.43
CA PRO A 95 -9.92 13.54 16.01
C PRO A 95 -11.27 13.33 15.33
N ASP A 96 -11.59 14.20 14.38
CA ASP A 96 -12.75 14.02 13.50
C ASP A 96 -12.56 12.81 12.54
N PRO A 97 -13.58 12.41 11.74
CA PRO A 97 -13.42 11.29 10.82
C PRO A 97 -12.26 11.42 9.82
N VAL A 98 -11.99 12.63 9.30
CA VAL A 98 -10.91 12.88 8.34
C VAL A 98 -9.56 12.74 9.03
N GLU A 99 -9.42 13.35 10.21
CA GLU A 99 -8.20 13.28 11.03
C GLU A 99 -7.89 11.83 11.47
N ARG A 100 -8.91 11.02 11.77
CA ARG A 100 -8.74 9.59 12.08
C ARG A 100 -8.16 8.81 10.90
N THR A 101 -8.70 9.00 9.69
CA THR A 101 -8.20 8.34 8.48
C THR A 101 -6.78 8.80 8.15
N ILE A 102 -6.47 10.09 8.28
CA ILE A 102 -5.11 10.62 8.12
C ILE A 102 -4.15 9.98 9.13
N GLY A 103 -4.54 9.89 10.40
CA GLY A 103 -3.74 9.25 11.45
C GLY A 103 -3.46 7.77 11.15
N ALA A 104 -4.47 7.02 10.70
CA ALA A 104 -4.32 5.63 10.28
C ALA A 104 -3.37 5.48 9.08
N ALA A 105 -3.51 6.34 8.07
CA ALA A 105 -2.64 6.36 6.90
C ALA A 105 -1.18 6.65 7.28
N LEU A 106 -0.93 7.64 8.14
CA LEU A 106 0.41 7.98 8.61
C LEU A 106 1.08 6.81 9.34
N ARG A 107 0.36 6.15 10.24
CA ARG A 107 0.89 4.99 10.98
C ARG A 107 1.14 3.79 10.06
N ALA A 108 0.22 3.48 9.15
CA ALA A 108 0.39 2.39 8.19
C ALA A 108 1.57 2.63 7.25
N THR A 109 1.70 3.84 6.70
CA THR A 109 2.82 4.22 5.83
C THR A 109 4.16 4.25 6.58
N ALA A 110 4.17 4.67 7.85
CA ALA A 110 5.37 4.57 8.68
C ALA A 110 5.75 3.11 8.95
N GLU A 111 4.77 2.24 9.22
CA GLU A 111 5.03 0.82 9.50
C GLU A 111 5.46 0.03 8.26
N ALA A 112 5.04 0.44 7.06
CA ALA A 112 5.51 -0.12 5.79
C ALA A 112 7.05 -0.13 5.68
N GLU A 113 7.72 0.90 6.20
CA GLU A 113 9.18 0.92 6.30
C GLU A 113 9.70 -0.25 7.13
N HIS A 114 9.16 -0.49 8.33
CA HIS A 114 9.66 -1.53 9.22
C HIS A 114 9.39 -2.96 8.71
N VAL A 115 8.26 -3.20 8.04
CA VAL A 115 7.88 -4.54 7.58
C VAL A 115 8.51 -4.94 6.24
N ARG A 116 9.10 -4.00 5.48
CA ARG A 116 9.68 -4.25 4.14
C ARG A 116 10.64 -5.45 4.09
N ALA A 117 11.40 -5.68 5.16
CA ALA A 117 12.38 -6.77 5.23
C ALA A 117 11.75 -8.17 5.42
N MET A 118 10.45 -8.23 5.69
CA MET A 118 9.73 -9.47 6.03
C MET A 118 8.44 -9.70 5.23
N VAL A 119 8.10 -8.83 4.28
CA VAL A 119 6.88 -8.98 3.46
C VAL A 119 6.83 -10.29 2.67
N THR A 120 7.97 -10.85 2.27
CA THR A 120 8.05 -12.14 1.57
C THR A 120 8.29 -13.32 2.52
N SER A 121 9.14 -13.16 3.55
CA SER A 121 9.50 -14.24 4.47
C SER A 121 8.48 -14.50 5.57
N ALA A 122 7.76 -13.47 6.01
CA ALA A 122 6.73 -13.54 7.04
C ALA A 122 5.51 -12.65 6.69
N PRO A 123 4.84 -12.89 5.54
CA PRO A 123 3.76 -12.03 5.03
C PRO A 123 2.60 -11.85 6.01
N ARG A 124 2.20 -12.91 6.73
CA ARG A 124 1.15 -12.81 7.76
C ARG A 124 1.53 -11.86 8.90
N GLN A 125 2.79 -11.89 9.33
CA GLN A 125 3.28 -11.01 10.38
C GLN A 125 3.35 -9.56 9.89
N ALA A 126 3.81 -9.34 8.66
CA ALA A 126 3.83 -8.02 8.03
C ALA A 126 2.41 -7.41 7.95
N LEU A 127 1.44 -8.19 7.47
CA LEU A 127 0.03 -7.78 7.39
C LEU A 127 -0.57 -7.47 8.77
N ALA A 128 -0.32 -8.33 9.76
CA ALA A 128 -0.79 -8.11 11.13
C ALA A 128 -0.23 -6.80 11.70
N ARG A 129 1.07 -6.52 11.52
CA ARG A 129 1.72 -5.29 11.98
C ARG A 129 1.17 -4.04 11.30
N LEU A 130 0.98 -4.08 9.98
CA LEU A 130 0.37 -2.98 9.23
C LEU A 130 -1.06 -2.70 9.71
N HIS A 131 -1.87 -3.74 9.89
CA HIS A 131 -3.23 -3.59 10.38
C HIS A 131 -3.27 -3.07 11.83
N VAL A 132 -2.37 -3.53 12.71
CA VAL A 132 -2.23 -2.97 14.06
C VAL A 132 -1.89 -1.49 13.99
N ALA A 133 -0.89 -1.10 13.20
CA ALA A 133 -0.49 0.30 13.05
C ALA A 133 -1.65 1.17 12.53
N ALA A 134 -2.42 0.68 11.56
CA ALA A 134 -3.55 1.42 11.00
C ALA A 134 -4.72 1.53 11.98
N MET A 135 -5.14 0.42 12.57
CA MET A 135 -6.49 0.25 13.12
C MET A 135 -6.57 0.09 14.64
N ALA A 136 -5.45 0.03 15.37
CA ALA A 136 -5.49 -0.16 16.84
C ALA A 136 -6.32 0.88 17.59
N ASP A 137 -6.35 2.12 17.11
CA ASP A 137 -7.13 3.21 17.72
C ASP A 137 -8.59 3.27 17.20
N LEU A 138 -8.94 2.45 16.20
CA LEU A 138 -10.19 2.55 15.44
C LEU A 138 -11.09 1.33 15.58
N LEU A 139 -10.56 0.21 16.05
CA LEU A 139 -11.28 -1.06 16.18
C LEU A 139 -11.15 -1.63 17.60
N PRO A 140 -12.11 -2.48 18.02
CA PRO A 140 -11.97 -3.29 19.22
C PRO A 140 -10.65 -4.10 19.21
N PRO A 141 -9.93 -4.20 20.35
CA PRO A 141 -8.63 -4.87 20.40
C PRO A 141 -8.63 -6.32 19.90
N ASP A 142 -9.75 -7.03 20.07
CA ASP A 142 -9.93 -8.41 19.63
C ASP A 142 -10.13 -8.56 18.12
N GLN A 143 -10.27 -7.46 17.37
CA GLN A 143 -10.40 -7.44 15.91
C GLN A 143 -9.15 -6.91 15.18
N VAL A 144 -8.15 -6.44 15.93
CA VAL A 144 -6.96 -5.79 15.37
C VAL A 144 -5.85 -6.81 15.10
N GLY A 145 -5.28 -6.78 13.89
CA GLY A 145 -4.05 -7.52 13.56
C GLY A 145 -4.30 -8.97 13.20
N ARG A 146 -5.55 -9.38 13.00
CA ARG A 146 -5.93 -10.74 12.61
C ARG A 146 -6.99 -10.74 11.51
N PRO A 147 -7.09 -11.80 10.71
CA PRO A 147 -8.22 -11.98 9.81
C PRO A 147 -9.53 -12.08 10.58
N ARG A 148 -10.62 -11.67 9.94
CA ARG A 148 -11.99 -11.85 10.43
C ARG A 148 -12.39 -13.32 10.45
N THR A 149 -13.33 -13.67 11.33
CA THR A 149 -13.73 -15.04 11.65
C THR A 149 -15.23 -15.17 11.87
N GLY A 150 -15.77 -16.38 11.75
CA GLY A 150 -17.19 -16.65 12.04
C GLY A 150 -18.12 -15.78 11.20
N SER A 151 -18.98 -15.01 11.87
CA SER A 151 -19.95 -14.09 11.26
C SER A 151 -19.46 -12.65 11.12
N GLU A 152 -18.17 -12.39 11.36
CA GLU A 152 -17.60 -11.05 11.15
C GLU A 152 -17.61 -10.66 9.66
N ASP A 153 -18.05 -9.43 9.40
CA ASP A 153 -18.22 -8.88 8.06
C ASP A 153 -17.33 -7.65 7.85
N SER A 154 -17.09 -7.28 6.59
CA SER A 154 -16.39 -6.07 6.20
C SER A 154 -17.29 -5.20 5.32
N ARG A 155 -17.61 -4.00 5.78
CA ARG A 155 -18.57 -3.08 5.14
C ARG A 155 -17.93 -1.96 4.33
N GLU A 156 -16.65 -2.10 4.01
CA GLU A 156 -15.93 -1.19 3.13
C GLU A 156 -15.92 -1.68 1.68
N MET A 157 -15.54 -0.78 0.77
CA MET A 157 -15.45 -1.07 -0.67
C MET A 157 -16.79 -1.57 -1.23
N LEU A 158 -17.87 -0.83 -0.93
CA LEU A 158 -19.24 -1.20 -1.32
C LEU A 158 -19.41 -1.33 -2.84
N GLU A 159 -18.59 -0.60 -3.60
CA GLU A 159 -18.52 -0.65 -5.05
C GLU A 159 -18.09 -2.03 -5.60
N LEU A 160 -17.42 -2.85 -4.78
CA LEU A 160 -17.02 -4.23 -5.13
C LEU A 160 -18.12 -5.25 -4.82
N GLY A 161 -19.26 -4.81 -4.28
CA GLY A 161 -20.30 -5.70 -3.77
C GLY A 161 -19.96 -6.30 -2.38
N PRO A 162 -20.78 -7.25 -1.91
CA PRO A 162 -20.63 -7.82 -0.56
C PRO A 162 -19.26 -8.49 -0.37
N ALA A 163 -18.71 -8.40 0.84
CA ALA A 163 -17.49 -9.11 1.18
C ALA A 163 -17.71 -10.63 1.06
N PRO A 164 -16.67 -11.40 0.65
CA PRO A 164 -16.71 -12.86 0.76
C PRO A 164 -17.00 -13.33 2.19
N SER A 165 -17.27 -14.62 2.40
CA SER A 165 -17.36 -15.12 3.77
C SER A 165 -16.00 -15.00 4.50
N ALA A 166 -16.01 -15.01 5.84
CA ALA A 166 -14.76 -14.95 6.62
C ALA A 166 -13.85 -16.15 6.31
N SER A 167 -14.45 -17.32 6.04
CA SER A 167 -13.73 -18.53 5.61
C SER A 167 -13.04 -18.31 4.28
N ASP A 168 -13.77 -17.83 3.26
CA ASP A 168 -13.21 -17.62 1.91
C ASP A 168 -12.09 -16.58 1.93
N ALA A 169 -12.25 -15.50 2.71
CA ALA A 169 -11.21 -14.50 2.86
C ALA A 169 -9.96 -15.04 3.54
N GLY A 170 -10.11 -15.91 4.54
CA GLY A 170 -8.98 -16.60 5.20
C GLY A 170 -8.23 -17.57 4.27
N GLU A 171 -8.97 -18.28 3.40
CA GLU A 171 -8.37 -19.16 2.38
C GLU A 171 -7.59 -18.35 1.34
N ARG A 172 -8.19 -17.29 0.80
CA ARG A 172 -7.53 -16.38 -0.17
C ARG A 172 -6.28 -15.73 0.43
N LEU A 173 -6.36 -15.26 1.68
CA LEU A 173 -5.20 -14.72 2.39
C LEU A 173 -4.08 -15.75 2.56
N THR A 174 -4.44 -17.02 2.79
CA THR A 174 -3.46 -18.11 2.89
C THR A 174 -2.76 -18.35 1.56
N GLN A 175 -3.50 -18.42 0.45
CA GLN A 175 -2.94 -18.53 -0.90
C GLN A 175 -2.06 -17.33 -1.25
N LEU A 176 -2.45 -16.12 -0.81
CA LEU A 176 -1.66 -14.91 -1.01
C LEU A 176 -0.33 -14.96 -0.24
N CYS A 177 -0.35 -15.44 0.99
CA CYS A 177 0.87 -15.64 1.77
C CYS A 177 1.77 -16.73 1.18
N GLU A 178 1.19 -17.76 0.56
CA GLU A 178 1.93 -18.79 -0.18
C GLU A 178 2.62 -18.21 -1.42
N LEU A 179 1.92 -17.38 -2.20
CA LEU A 179 2.49 -16.65 -3.33
C LEU A 179 3.71 -15.80 -2.92
N LEU A 180 3.59 -15.03 -1.83
CA LEU A 180 4.65 -14.14 -1.36
C LEU A 180 5.92 -14.89 -0.90
N GLN A 181 5.77 -16.08 -0.34
CA GLN A 181 6.91 -16.88 0.14
C GLN A 181 7.72 -17.55 -0.97
N GLY A 182 7.18 -17.65 -2.20
CA GLY A 182 7.88 -18.20 -3.37
C GLY A 182 7.98 -17.23 -4.55
N SER A 183 7.71 -15.94 -4.35
CA SER A 183 7.62 -14.96 -5.44
C SER A 183 8.97 -14.49 -6.01
N ALA A 184 10.10 -14.99 -5.51
CA ALA A 184 11.44 -14.52 -5.89
C ALA A 184 11.75 -14.60 -7.39
N HIS A 185 11.10 -15.52 -8.12
CA HIS A 185 11.28 -15.71 -9.56
C HIS A 185 10.20 -15.01 -10.40
N LEU A 186 9.22 -14.37 -9.78
CA LEU A 186 8.12 -13.69 -10.46
C LEU A 186 8.42 -12.19 -10.58
N PRO A 187 7.91 -11.50 -11.62
CA PRO A 187 8.08 -10.05 -11.72
C PRO A 187 7.36 -9.34 -10.57
N THR A 188 8.10 -8.55 -9.77
CA THR A 188 7.55 -7.83 -8.61
C THR A 188 6.31 -7.02 -8.95
N VAL A 189 6.27 -6.35 -10.09
CA VAL A 189 5.13 -5.54 -10.54
C VAL A 189 3.83 -6.38 -10.59
N VAL A 190 3.91 -7.60 -11.12
CA VAL A 190 2.75 -8.50 -11.20
C VAL A 190 2.37 -9.01 -9.81
N VAL A 191 3.36 -9.36 -8.97
CA VAL A 191 3.12 -9.80 -7.60
C VAL A 191 2.46 -8.69 -6.77
N ALA A 192 2.94 -7.45 -6.88
CA ALA A 192 2.36 -6.27 -6.25
C ALA A 192 0.91 -6.06 -6.68
N ALA A 193 0.63 -6.13 -7.98
CA ALA A 193 -0.73 -6.05 -8.51
C ALA A 193 -1.66 -7.08 -7.85
N ILE A 194 -1.28 -8.36 -7.87
CA ILE A 194 -2.11 -9.43 -7.31
C ILE A 194 -2.29 -9.27 -5.81
N VAL A 195 -1.24 -8.94 -5.07
CA VAL A 195 -1.30 -8.73 -3.63
C VAL A 195 -2.23 -7.58 -3.27
N HIS A 196 -2.09 -6.45 -3.96
CA HIS A 196 -2.95 -5.28 -3.72
C HIS A 196 -4.42 -5.64 -3.95
N ALA A 197 -4.74 -6.17 -5.14
CA ALA A 197 -6.13 -6.45 -5.48
C ALA A 197 -6.73 -7.60 -4.66
N GLU A 198 -5.97 -8.64 -4.31
CA GLU A 198 -6.48 -9.72 -3.45
C GLU A 198 -6.77 -9.23 -2.03
N LEU A 199 -5.92 -8.38 -1.45
CA LEU A 199 -6.19 -7.80 -0.13
C LEU A 199 -7.48 -6.97 -0.14
N VAL A 200 -7.68 -6.17 -1.19
CA VAL A 200 -8.88 -5.34 -1.37
C VAL A 200 -10.12 -6.18 -1.66
N ALA A 201 -10.04 -7.20 -2.52
CA ALA A 201 -11.19 -8.00 -2.93
C ALA A 201 -11.59 -9.07 -1.90
N ALA A 202 -10.63 -9.69 -1.23
CA ALA A 202 -10.88 -10.71 -0.21
C ALA A 202 -11.39 -10.08 1.10
N ARG A 203 -10.98 -8.84 1.39
CA ARG A 203 -11.26 -8.13 2.65
C ARG A 203 -11.00 -9.01 3.88
N PRO A 204 -9.76 -9.49 4.10
CA PRO A 204 -9.46 -10.38 5.22
C PRO A 204 -9.68 -9.74 6.59
N PHE A 205 -9.66 -8.43 6.72
CA PHE A 205 -9.89 -7.70 7.97
C PHE A 205 -11.31 -7.13 8.02
N VAL A 206 -11.82 -6.86 9.23
CA VAL A 206 -13.14 -6.23 9.40
C VAL A 206 -13.18 -4.82 8.78
N HIS A 207 -12.06 -4.08 8.80
CA HIS A 207 -11.92 -2.75 8.22
C HIS A 207 -10.44 -2.42 7.93
N GLY A 208 -10.17 -1.50 7.01
CA GLY A 208 -8.83 -1.02 6.67
C GLY A 208 -8.10 -1.83 5.59
N ASN A 209 -8.78 -2.67 4.82
CA ASN A 209 -8.13 -3.57 3.85
C ASN A 209 -7.45 -2.80 2.71
N ALA A 210 -8.08 -1.76 2.15
CA ALA A 210 -7.49 -0.96 1.09
C ALA A 210 -6.27 -0.15 1.58
N LEU A 211 -6.36 0.41 2.79
CA LEU A 211 -5.23 1.08 3.43
C LEU A 211 -4.05 0.13 3.67
N VAL A 212 -4.33 -1.06 4.19
CA VAL A 212 -3.30 -2.10 4.39
C VAL A 212 -2.74 -2.59 3.06
N ALA A 213 -3.55 -2.71 2.01
CA ALA A 213 -3.10 -3.09 0.67
C ALA A 213 -2.06 -2.09 0.12
N ARG A 214 -2.36 -0.78 0.15
CA ARG A 214 -1.44 0.28 -0.28
C ARG A 214 -0.15 0.30 0.55
N ALA A 215 -0.24 0.13 1.87
CA ALA A 215 0.92 0.07 2.74
C ALA A 215 1.77 -1.21 2.52
N PHE A 216 1.13 -2.34 2.23
CA PHE A 216 1.83 -3.59 1.91
C PHE A 216 2.51 -3.52 0.55
N GLU A 217 1.83 -2.98 -0.46
CA GLU A 217 2.40 -2.75 -1.80
C GLU A 217 3.68 -1.91 -1.72
N ARG A 218 3.65 -0.80 -0.97
CA ARG A 218 4.85 0.00 -0.66
C ARG A 218 6.00 -0.84 -0.13
N ALA A 219 5.70 -1.60 0.92
CA ALA A 219 6.70 -2.39 1.61
C ALA A 219 7.25 -3.50 0.71
N LEU A 220 6.42 -4.06 -0.17
CA LEU A 220 6.80 -5.06 -1.16
C LEU A 220 7.68 -4.48 -2.26
N VAL A 221 7.30 -3.34 -2.85
CA VAL A 221 8.08 -2.64 -3.89
C VAL A 221 9.46 -2.22 -3.35
N TRP A 222 9.52 -1.79 -2.09
CA TRP A 222 10.76 -1.45 -1.43
C TRP A 222 11.59 -2.71 -1.08
N GLY A 223 10.97 -3.67 -0.41
CA GLY A 223 11.63 -4.88 0.10
C GLY A 223 12.11 -5.85 -0.98
N SER A 224 11.46 -5.86 -2.15
CA SER A 224 11.88 -6.69 -3.29
C SER A 224 13.03 -6.10 -4.10
N GLY A 225 13.37 -4.83 -3.87
CA GLY A 225 14.41 -4.12 -4.61
C GLY A 225 13.95 -3.52 -5.94
N LEU A 226 12.64 -3.47 -6.23
CA LEU A 226 12.12 -2.72 -7.39
C LEU A 226 12.41 -1.22 -7.23
N ASP A 227 12.13 -0.66 -6.05
CA ASP A 227 12.68 0.62 -5.60
C ASP A 227 13.47 0.43 -4.29
N PRO A 228 14.77 0.15 -4.35
CA PRO A 228 15.57 -0.10 -3.16
C PRO A 228 15.74 1.15 -2.28
N THR A 229 15.39 2.34 -2.78
CA THR A 229 15.54 3.61 -2.06
C THR A 229 14.30 3.98 -1.23
N GLY A 230 13.14 3.37 -1.53
CA GLY A 230 11.88 3.65 -0.84
C GLY A 230 11.39 5.09 -1.04
N VAL A 231 11.56 5.62 -2.25
CA VAL A 231 11.26 7.01 -2.63
C VAL A 231 10.12 7.11 -3.64
N ALA A 232 9.87 6.07 -4.44
CA ALA A 232 8.68 5.98 -5.27
C ALA A 232 7.42 6.14 -4.40
N VAL A 233 6.36 6.75 -4.95
CA VAL A 233 5.12 7.06 -4.21
C VAL A 233 3.91 6.36 -4.85
N PRO A 234 3.74 5.03 -4.70
CA PRO A 234 2.67 4.27 -5.34
C PRO A 234 1.26 4.81 -5.13
N GLU A 235 0.90 5.18 -3.90
CA GLU A 235 -0.46 5.65 -3.64
C GLU A 235 -0.70 7.09 -4.09
N GLN A 236 0.34 7.92 -4.28
CA GLN A 236 0.19 9.17 -5.04
C GLN A 236 -0.11 8.88 -6.52
N ALA A 237 0.50 7.83 -7.09
CA ALA A 237 0.20 7.42 -8.46
C ALA A 237 -1.23 6.89 -8.59
N HIS A 238 -1.67 6.02 -7.68
CA HIS A 238 -3.07 5.55 -7.65
C HIS A 238 -4.06 6.69 -7.45
N HIS A 239 -3.80 7.62 -6.51
CA HIS A 239 -4.64 8.80 -6.31
C HIS A 239 -4.69 9.70 -7.56
N SER A 240 -3.60 9.84 -8.32
CA SER A 240 -3.59 10.58 -9.58
C SER A 240 -4.44 9.93 -10.69
N MET A 241 -4.85 8.68 -10.48
CA MET A 241 -5.64 7.86 -11.40
C MET A 241 -6.81 7.20 -10.64
N GLU A 242 -7.41 7.92 -9.68
CA GLU A 242 -8.38 7.37 -8.72
C GLU A 242 -9.55 6.64 -9.41
N THR A 243 -10.11 7.22 -10.48
CA THR A 243 -11.16 6.57 -11.27
C THR A 243 -10.72 5.23 -11.84
N ASP A 244 -9.52 5.16 -12.43
CA ASP A 244 -8.97 3.93 -13.00
C ASP A 244 -8.61 2.91 -11.90
N TYR A 245 -8.18 3.40 -10.73
CA TYR A 245 -7.89 2.57 -9.56
C TYR A 245 -9.15 1.84 -9.07
N HIS A 246 -10.24 2.57 -8.81
CA HIS A 246 -11.49 1.94 -8.37
C HIS A 246 -12.12 1.07 -9.46
N GLY A 247 -12.12 1.53 -10.71
CA GLY A 247 -12.63 0.76 -11.85
C GLY A 247 -11.84 -0.53 -12.08
N GLY A 248 -10.51 -0.47 -11.97
CA GLY A 248 -9.61 -1.62 -12.09
C GLY A 248 -9.82 -2.65 -10.98
N LEU A 249 -9.99 -2.21 -9.74
CA LEU A 249 -10.31 -3.09 -8.60
C LEU A 249 -11.68 -3.76 -8.76
N ALA A 250 -12.69 -3.02 -9.22
CA ALA A 250 -14.00 -3.58 -9.53
C ALA A 250 -13.93 -4.63 -10.66
N ALA A 251 -13.18 -4.33 -11.72
CA ALA A 251 -12.95 -5.27 -12.82
C ALA A 251 -12.20 -6.53 -12.34
N TYR A 252 -11.17 -6.37 -11.50
CA TYR A 252 -10.46 -7.50 -10.89
C TYR A 252 -11.40 -8.36 -10.03
N ALA A 253 -12.21 -7.73 -9.18
CA ALA A 253 -13.12 -8.42 -8.26
C ALA A 253 -14.19 -9.27 -8.98
N SER A 254 -14.50 -8.97 -10.25
CA SER A 254 -15.41 -9.78 -11.07
C SER A 254 -14.86 -11.19 -11.38
N GLY A 255 -13.53 -11.39 -11.27
CA GLY A 255 -12.85 -12.63 -11.63
C GLY A 255 -12.66 -12.85 -13.14
N ASP A 256 -13.08 -11.90 -13.98
CA ASP A 256 -12.88 -11.98 -15.42
C ASP A 256 -11.38 -11.84 -15.80
N PRO A 257 -10.84 -12.69 -16.68
CA PRO A 257 -9.44 -12.59 -17.11
C PRO A 257 -9.05 -11.23 -17.72
N GLN A 258 -9.96 -10.51 -18.38
CA GLN A 258 -9.66 -9.16 -18.88
C GLN A 258 -9.62 -8.15 -17.74
N GLY A 259 -10.48 -8.30 -16.73
CA GLY A 259 -10.43 -7.50 -15.50
C GLY A 259 -9.11 -7.67 -14.73
N VAL A 260 -8.64 -8.91 -14.59
CA VAL A 260 -7.33 -9.20 -13.97
C VAL A 260 -6.19 -8.56 -14.77
N ARG A 261 -6.22 -8.71 -16.10
CA ARG A 261 -5.21 -8.10 -16.98
C ARG A 261 -5.23 -6.57 -16.91
N LEU A 262 -6.41 -5.95 -16.92
CA LEU A 262 -6.60 -4.51 -16.82
C LEU A 262 -5.96 -3.99 -15.54
N TRP A 263 -6.22 -4.65 -14.40
CA TRP A 263 -5.62 -4.29 -13.13
C TRP A 263 -4.09 -4.40 -13.13
N ILE A 264 -3.52 -5.47 -13.69
CA ILE A 264 -2.05 -5.60 -13.79
C ILE A 264 -1.42 -4.47 -14.62
N LEU A 265 -2.09 -4.05 -15.70
CA LEU A 265 -1.62 -2.92 -16.52
C LEU A 265 -1.77 -1.58 -15.80
N HIS A 266 -2.83 -1.40 -15.02
CA HIS A 266 -2.99 -0.26 -14.12
C HIS A 266 -1.85 -0.19 -13.12
N GLU A 267 -1.54 -1.30 -12.43
CA GLU A 267 -0.45 -1.37 -11.46
C GLU A 267 0.90 -1.00 -12.09
N ALA A 268 1.22 -1.57 -13.24
CA ALA A 268 2.47 -1.25 -13.94
C ALA A 268 2.55 0.25 -14.32
N THR A 269 1.42 0.85 -14.72
CA THR A 269 1.31 2.28 -14.99
C THR A 269 1.47 3.10 -13.71
N ALA A 270 0.86 2.66 -12.61
CA ALA A 270 0.96 3.29 -11.31
C ALA A 270 2.41 3.28 -10.81
N LEU A 271 3.13 2.17 -10.90
CA LEU A 271 4.53 2.08 -10.49
C LEU A 271 5.47 2.93 -11.37
N THR A 272 5.17 3.04 -12.67
CA THR A 272 5.88 3.98 -13.57
C THR A 272 5.69 5.43 -13.11
N ARG A 273 4.45 5.82 -12.80
CA ARG A 273 4.12 7.15 -12.26
C ARG A 273 4.66 7.38 -10.85
N ALA A 274 4.71 6.34 -10.04
CA ALA A 274 5.25 6.37 -8.69
C ALA A 274 6.74 6.72 -8.70
N ALA A 275 7.48 6.17 -9.66
CA ALA A 275 8.87 6.55 -9.90
C ALA A 275 8.99 8.03 -10.28
N GLY A 276 8.12 8.53 -11.17
CA GLY A 276 8.02 9.95 -11.50
C GLY A 276 7.73 10.86 -10.30
N ALA A 277 6.76 10.48 -9.45
CA ALA A 277 6.51 11.19 -8.19
C ALA A 277 7.73 11.15 -7.24
N GLY A 278 8.52 10.08 -7.28
CA GLY A 278 9.80 9.99 -6.58
C GLY A 278 10.85 10.99 -7.10
N HIS A 279 10.87 11.27 -8.41
CA HIS A 279 11.70 12.34 -8.97
C HIS A 279 11.27 13.71 -8.42
N ASP A 280 9.97 14.00 -8.38
CA ASP A 280 9.45 15.26 -7.82
C ASP A 280 9.78 15.43 -6.34
N VAL A 281 9.76 14.32 -5.57
CA VAL A 281 10.22 14.29 -4.17
C VAL A 281 11.70 14.66 -4.10
N CYS A 282 12.53 14.01 -4.92
CA CYS A 282 13.97 14.25 -4.93
C CYS A 282 14.33 15.69 -5.31
N ASP A 283 13.65 16.27 -6.29
CA ASP A 283 13.86 17.65 -6.72
C ASP A 283 13.44 18.65 -5.65
N ALA A 284 12.34 18.39 -4.95
CA ALA A 284 11.92 19.21 -3.81
C ALA A 284 12.93 19.17 -2.66
N VAL A 285 13.49 17.97 -2.37
CA VAL A 285 14.54 17.78 -1.35
C VAL A 285 15.83 18.52 -1.72
N LEU A 286 16.30 18.39 -2.96
CA LEU A 286 17.51 19.08 -3.42
C LEU A 286 17.37 20.60 -3.36
N ALA A 287 16.21 21.11 -3.73
CA ALA A 287 15.93 22.53 -3.71
C ALA A 287 15.62 23.09 -2.32
N GLY A 288 15.51 22.25 -1.28
CA GLY A 288 15.12 22.68 0.07
C GLY A 288 13.68 23.21 0.17
N ARG A 289 12.80 22.87 -0.79
CA ARG A 289 11.43 23.42 -0.91
C ARG A 289 10.37 22.65 -0.09
N LEU A 290 10.79 21.92 0.94
CA LEU A 290 9.89 21.09 1.76
C LEU A 290 9.20 21.87 2.90
N THR A 291 9.61 23.12 3.15
CA THR A 291 9.14 23.91 4.29
C THR A 291 7.96 24.79 3.91
N SER A 292 6.97 24.84 4.81
CA SER A 292 6.03 25.96 4.87
C SER A 292 6.68 27.13 5.63
N PRO A 293 6.36 28.39 5.31
CA PRO A 293 6.79 29.52 6.13
C PRO A 293 6.30 29.33 7.57
N PRO A 294 7.03 29.85 8.58
CA PRO A 294 6.62 29.72 9.98
C PRO A 294 5.20 30.26 10.13
N SER A 295 4.32 29.45 10.73
CA SER A 295 2.97 29.88 11.07
C SER A 295 3.08 31.08 12.01
N ALA A 296 2.51 32.22 11.61
CA ALA A 296 2.29 33.31 12.53
C ALA A 296 1.46 32.75 13.69
N SER A 297 2.00 32.81 14.90
CA SER A 297 1.29 32.42 16.11
C SER A 297 -0.01 33.24 16.18
N LEU A 298 -1.15 32.57 16.06
CA LEU A 298 -2.44 33.12 16.45
C LEU A 298 -2.50 33.14 17.97
N ASP A 299 -1.68 33.98 18.58
CA ASP A 299 -1.78 34.34 19.99
C ASP A 299 -2.29 35.79 20.04
N SER A 300 -3.55 35.96 19.62
CA SER A 300 -4.32 37.18 19.86
C SER A 300 -5.38 36.85 20.88
N ARG A 301 -5.00 36.87 22.17
CA ARG A 301 -5.98 37.09 23.23
C ARG A 301 -6.53 38.50 23.05
N PRO A 302 -7.86 38.70 23.02
CA PRO A 302 -8.40 40.04 23.08
C PRO A 302 -8.17 40.59 24.49
N THR A 303 -7.43 41.69 24.58
CA THR A 303 -7.49 42.60 25.73
C THR A 303 -8.93 43.10 25.85
N GLN A 304 -9.58 42.76 26.97
CA GLN A 304 -10.82 43.40 27.38
C GLN A 304 -10.46 44.80 27.91
N GLU A 305 -11.02 45.83 27.27
CA GLU A 305 -11.37 47.11 27.89
C GLU A 305 -12.90 47.25 27.84
#